data_AF-A0A4T0LSR4-F1
#
_entry.id   AF-A0A4T0LSR4-F1
#
_cell.length_a   1.000
_cell.length_b   1.000
_cell.length_c   1.000
_cell.angle_alpha   90.00
_cell.angle_beta   90.00
_cell.angle_gamma   90.00
#
_symmetry.space_group_name_H-M   'P 1'
#
loop_
_entity.id
_entity.type
_entity.pdbx_description
1 polymer ?
#
loop_
_entity_poly.entity_id
_entity_poly.type
_entity_poly.pdbx_seq_one_letter_code
_entity_poly.pdbx_strand_id
1 'polypeptide(L)'
;MIRPKVSADMSKQMNRLYKGHVQGLSASARVLKYSHKDTGSIASAFNNFSGNEDVVLPSRFVDLKKDLFKESLVETWRDVLASLKLAVEEVSEKGADMIPRVDFNQIKDGRVDDSLVERIKRTGTCVIEGGVPLNQALGWEKSILEYVDANEDKVKGFPQNDIQVYEFYNSIAQTEARAHPNLMASQKFLLGLLHSTDSQSEISLQTPISYFDRVQHRKPDDESFALGPHIDGGSLERWEDPGYRSCWKYILDGNWRKHDPFDVTPRLSANFDLYGAIGGCSVYRPYQGLTAITPIKSHEGTLRVLPIDLRLTTAYTILRPFFTAKQDPQNLDFDN
;
A
#
# COMPACT_ATOMS: atom_id res chain seq x y z
N MET A 1 17.41 30.96 30.24
CA MET A 1 17.89 29.67 29.68
C MET A 1 18.58 29.91 28.36
N ILE A 2 19.79 29.40 28.25
CA ILE A 2 20.82 29.76 27.28
C ILE A 2 20.53 29.10 25.92
N ARG A 3 20.41 29.89 24.84
CA ARG A 3 20.48 29.39 23.46
C ARG A 3 21.95 29.38 23.02
N PRO A 4 22.50 28.28 22.49
CA PRO A 4 23.85 28.31 21.96
C PRO A 4 23.89 29.11 20.65
N LYS A 5 24.77 30.10 20.58
CA LYS A 5 25.15 30.79 19.33
C LYS A 5 26.08 29.87 18.56
N VAL A 6 25.61 29.32 17.44
CA VAL A 6 26.51 28.71 16.43
C VAL A 6 27.25 29.85 15.74
N SER A 7 28.58 29.81 15.74
CA SER A 7 29.40 30.88 15.15
C SER A 7 29.30 30.85 13.61
N ALA A 8 29.39 32.03 13.00
CA ALA A 8 29.30 32.20 11.54
C ALA A 8 30.39 31.45 10.75
N ASP A 9 31.44 30.95 11.42
CA ASP A 9 32.52 30.18 10.80
C ASP A 9 32.12 28.73 10.49
N MET A 10 31.33 28.08 11.35
CA MET A 10 30.86 26.71 11.08
C MET A 10 29.92 26.64 9.87
N SER A 11 29.11 27.68 9.66
CA SER A 11 28.23 27.79 8.48
C SER A 11 29.02 27.94 7.17
N LYS A 12 30.16 28.65 7.20
CA LYS A 12 31.04 28.79 6.02
C LYS A 12 31.82 27.50 5.71
N GLN A 13 32.21 26.74 6.73
CA GLN A 13 32.94 25.49 6.56
C GLN A 13 32.03 24.36 6.01
N MET A 14 30.77 24.30 6.45
CA MET A 14 29.75 23.39 5.88
C MET A 14 29.42 23.71 4.41
N ASN A 15 29.34 24.99 4.05
CA ASN A 15 29.09 25.40 2.67
C ASN A 15 30.26 25.12 1.71
N ARG A 16 31.51 25.10 2.20
CA ARG A 16 32.67 24.69 1.37
C ARG A 16 32.72 23.18 1.15
N LEU A 17 32.36 22.37 2.15
CA LEU A 17 32.24 20.92 2.01
C LEU A 17 31.13 20.52 1.03
N TYR A 18 30.00 21.24 1.04
CA TYR A 18 28.91 21.03 0.09
C TYR A 18 29.29 21.39 -1.36
N LYS A 19 30.06 22.47 -1.57
CA LYS A 19 30.48 22.87 -2.92
C LYS A 19 31.64 22.03 -3.49
N GLY A 20 32.50 21.47 -2.64
CA GLY A 20 33.64 20.65 -3.08
C GLY A 20 33.27 19.25 -3.58
N HIS A 21 32.13 18.70 -3.14
CA HIS A 21 31.68 17.35 -3.55
C HIS A 21 30.89 17.31 -4.86
N VAL A 22 30.52 18.46 -5.43
CA VAL A 22 29.66 18.52 -6.63
C VAL A 22 30.47 18.55 -7.95
N GLN A 23 31.81 18.69 -7.90
CA GLN A 23 32.64 18.82 -9.11
C GLN A 23 33.34 17.52 -9.57
N GLY A 24 32.94 16.35 -9.07
CA GLY A 24 33.68 15.09 -9.33
C GLY A 24 32.87 13.87 -9.76
N LEU A 25 31.62 14.00 -10.18
CA LEU A 25 30.81 12.86 -10.63
C LEU A 25 30.20 13.13 -12.01
N SER A 26 30.89 12.70 -13.06
CA SER A 26 30.27 12.49 -14.36
C SER A 26 29.45 11.19 -14.31
N ALA A 27 28.16 11.32 -14.07
CA ALA A 27 27.19 10.27 -14.34
C ALA A 27 25.94 10.92 -14.90
N SER A 28 25.38 10.34 -15.97
CA SER A 28 24.14 10.76 -16.61
C SER A 28 22.97 10.70 -15.62
N ALA A 29 22.81 11.73 -14.80
CA ALA A 29 21.62 11.94 -13.99
C ALA A 29 20.53 12.48 -14.92
N ARG A 30 19.58 11.61 -15.30
CA ARG A 30 18.29 12.07 -15.80
C ARG A 30 17.68 12.98 -14.72
N VAL A 31 17.62 14.28 -14.99
CA VAL A 31 16.85 15.22 -14.19
C VAL A 31 15.39 14.81 -14.32
N LEU A 32 14.86 14.08 -13.33
CA LEU A 32 13.43 13.87 -13.18
C LEU A 32 12.80 15.24 -12.94
N LYS A 33 12.12 15.77 -13.96
CA LYS A 33 11.23 16.92 -13.78
C LYS A 33 10.12 16.47 -12.84
N TYR A 34 10.17 16.91 -11.58
CA TYR A 34 9.02 16.86 -10.68
C TYR A 34 7.93 17.75 -11.31
N SER A 35 6.93 17.13 -11.93
CA SER A 35 5.67 17.82 -12.20
C SER A 35 4.99 18.05 -10.86
N HIS A 36 4.52 19.27 -10.60
CA HIS A 36 3.60 19.52 -9.50
C HIS A 36 2.41 18.57 -9.65
N LYS A 37 2.22 17.64 -8.72
CA LYS A 37 0.99 16.85 -8.62
C LYS A 37 -0.13 17.78 -8.19
N ASP A 38 -1.23 17.79 -8.92
CA ASP A 38 -2.44 18.52 -8.52
C ASP A 38 -2.85 18.10 -7.11
N THR A 39 -2.96 19.05 -6.18
CA THR A 39 -3.25 18.81 -4.77
C THR A 39 -4.75 18.59 -4.52
N GLY A 40 -5.39 17.76 -5.35
CA GLY A 40 -6.81 17.45 -5.24
C GLY A 40 -7.17 16.82 -3.90
N SER A 41 -8.44 16.92 -3.49
CA SER A 41 -8.98 16.20 -2.32
C SER A 41 -8.91 14.69 -2.57
N ILE A 42 -8.80 13.88 -1.52
CA ILE A 42 -8.83 12.41 -1.62
C ILE A 42 -10.02 11.86 -2.43
N ALA A 43 -11.16 12.54 -2.43
CA ALA A 43 -12.30 12.14 -3.25
C ALA A 43 -11.95 12.06 -4.75
N SER A 44 -11.06 12.95 -5.24
CA SER A 44 -10.64 12.98 -6.65
C SER A 44 -9.71 11.82 -7.05
N ALA A 45 -9.16 11.08 -6.08
CA ALA A 45 -8.32 9.93 -6.34
C ALA A 45 -9.11 8.63 -6.58
N PHE A 46 -10.41 8.61 -6.26
CA PHE A 46 -11.24 7.41 -6.36
C PHE A 46 -12.44 7.61 -7.29
N ASN A 47 -12.56 6.74 -8.30
CA ASN A 47 -13.64 6.82 -9.28
C ASN A 47 -15.04 6.67 -8.67
N ASN A 48 -15.17 5.94 -7.56
CA ASN A 48 -16.44 5.77 -6.86
C ASN A 48 -17.05 7.10 -6.37
N PHE A 49 -16.23 8.12 -6.15
CA PHE A 49 -16.71 9.46 -5.75
C PHE A 49 -16.78 10.44 -6.93
N SER A 50 -16.24 10.09 -8.11
CA SER A 50 -16.20 10.98 -9.28
C SER A 50 -17.40 10.83 -10.22
N GLY A 51 -18.23 9.79 -10.04
CA GLY A 51 -19.50 9.62 -10.77
C GLY A 51 -19.33 9.41 -12.29
N ASN A 52 -18.14 9.08 -12.76
CA ASN A 52 -17.84 8.97 -14.20
C ASN A 52 -18.21 7.59 -14.77
N GLU A 53 -18.74 7.60 -16.00
CA GLU A 53 -18.99 6.41 -16.82
C GLU A 53 -17.70 5.61 -17.09
N ASP A 54 -17.86 4.33 -17.43
CA ASP A 54 -16.75 3.45 -17.82
C ASP A 54 -15.90 4.08 -18.93
N VAL A 55 -14.64 4.36 -18.62
CA VAL A 55 -13.72 4.99 -19.57
C VAL A 55 -13.27 3.95 -20.59
N VAL A 56 -13.64 4.16 -21.86
CA VAL A 56 -13.12 3.36 -22.97
C VAL A 56 -11.62 3.64 -23.12
N LEU A 57 -10.79 2.63 -22.85
CA LEU A 57 -9.34 2.74 -22.99
C LEU A 57 -8.91 2.84 -24.46
N PRO A 58 -7.83 3.57 -24.78
CA PRO A 58 -7.31 3.68 -26.15
C PRO A 58 -6.98 2.32 -26.79
N SER A 59 -7.12 2.21 -28.12
CA SER A 59 -6.92 0.95 -28.86
C SER A 59 -5.56 0.30 -28.67
N ARG A 60 -4.51 1.06 -28.32
CA ARG A 60 -3.18 0.50 -27.98
C ARG A 60 -3.22 -0.53 -26.87
N PHE A 61 -4.21 -0.50 -25.97
CA PHE A 61 -4.38 -1.53 -24.95
C PHE A 61 -4.92 -2.86 -25.52
N VAL A 62 -5.63 -2.82 -26.65
CA VAL A 62 -5.97 -4.02 -27.41
C VAL A 62 -4.71 -4.65 -27.99
N ASP A 63 -3.82 -3.83 -28.56
CA ASP A 63 -2.55 -4.31 -29.12
C ASP A 63 -1.64 -4.85 -28.01
N LEU A 64 -1.51 -4.15 -26.89
CA LEU A 64 -0.81 -4.64 -25.71
C LEU A 64 -1.36 -6.00 -25.23
N LYS A 65 -2.68 -6.17 -25.17
CA LYS A 65 -3.28 -7.46 -24.79
C LYS A 65 -2.93 -8.57 -25.78
N LYS A 66 -2.93 -8.30 -27.08
CA LYS A 66 -2.51 -9.27 -28.11
C LYS A 66 -1.03 -9.64 -27.95
N ASP A 67 -0.18 -8.66 -27.69
CA ASP A 67 1.27 -8.86 -27.52
C ASP A 67 1.60 -9.70 -26.28
N LEU A 68 0.82 -9.54 -25.21
CA LEU A 68 1.02 -10.28 -23.96
C LEU A 68 0.34 -11.65 -23.94
N PHE A 69 -0.68 -11.87 -24.76
CA PHE A 69 -1.43 -13.11 -24.76
C PHE A 69 -0.64 -14.28 -25.33
N LYS A 70 -0.76 -15.44 -24.67
CA LYS A 70 -0.22 -16.72 -25.14
C LYS A 70 -1.33 -17.76 -25.00
N GLU A 71 -1.46 -18.66 -25.97
CA GLU A 71 -2.46 -19.74 -25.93
C GLU A 71 -2.35 -20.59 -24.66
N SER A 72 -1.14 -20.77 -24.13
CA SER A 72 -0.90 -21.49 -22.87
C SER A 72 -1.62 -20.86 -21.67
N LEU A 73 -1.95 -19.56 -21.71
CA LEU A 73 -2.68 -18.89 -20.64
C LEU A 73 -4.11 -19.40 -20.49
N VAL A 74 -4.69 -20.04 -21.51
CA VAL A 74 -6.05 -20.60 -21.42
C VAL A 74 -6.12 -21.69 -20.35
N GLU A 75 -5.16 -22.62 -20.33
CA GLU A 75 -5.10 -23.67 -19.30
C GLU A 75 -4.68 -23.09 -17.94
N THR A 76 -3.75 -22.13 -17.92
CA THR A 76 -3.38 -21.40 -16.70
C THR A 76 -4.60 -20.72 -16.06
N TRP A 77 -5.46 -20.08 -16.86
CA TRP A 77 -6.66 -19.42 -16.38
C TRP A 77 -7.67 -20.43 -15.81
N ARG A 78 -7.84 -21.59 -16.43
CA ARG A 78 -8.69 -22.66 -15.90
C ARG A 78 -8.16 -23.19 -14.56
N ASP A 79 -6.85 -23.39 -14.43
CA ASP A 79 -6.22 -23.81 -13.16
C ASP A 79 -6.40 -22.75 -12.05
N VAL A 80 -6.24 -21.46 -12.39
CA VAL A 80 -6.50 -20.34 -11.48
C VAL A 80 -7.96 -20.34 -11.03
N LEU A 81 -8.93 -20.47 -11.95
CA LEU A 81 -10.35 -20.50 -11.59
C LEU A 81 -10.72 -21.71 -10.73
N ALA A 82 -10.18 -22.89 -11.03
CA ALA A 82 -10.41 -24.10 -10.23
C ALA A 82 -9.86 -23.93 -8.80
N SER A 83 -8.65 -23.36 -8.68
CA SER A 83 -8.03 -23.06 -7.38
C SER A 83 -8.81 -21.98 -6.61
N LEU A 84 -9.31 -20.96 -7.31
CA LEU A 84 -10.06 -19.85 -6.71
C LEU A 84 -11.38 -20.31 -6.12
N LYS A 85 -12.09 -21.25 -6.77
CA LYS A 85 -13.34 -21.81 -6.23
C LYS A 85 -13.16 -22.37 -4.82
N LEU A 86 -12.13 -23.22 -4.63
CA LEU A 86 -11.82 -23.81 -3.34
C LEU A 86 -11.41 -22.76 -2.30
N ALA A 87 -10.62 -21.76 -2.72
CA ALA A 87 -10.17 -20.70 -1.83
C ALA A 87 -11.31 -19.76 -1.36
N VAL A 88 -12.30 -19.51 -2.22
CA VAL A 88 -13.50 -18.74 -1.87
C VAL A 88 -14.36 -19.51 -0.88
N GLU A 89 -14.54 -20.82 -1.05
CA GLU A 89 -15.22 -21.69 -0.07
C GLU A 89 -14.52 -21.63 1.29
N GLU A 90 -13.19 -21.76 1.34
CA GLU A 90 -12.41 -21.65 2.59
C GLU A 90 -12.62 -20.28 3.29
N VAL A 91 -12.55 -19.18 2.54
CA VAL A 91 -12.76 -17.83 3.10
C VAL A 91 -14.20 -17.64 3.56
N SER A 92 -15.18 -18.18 2.83
CA SER A 92 -16.59 -18.12 3.23
C SER A 92 -16.85 -18.87 4.53
N GLU A 93 -16.18 -20.00 4.75
CA GLU A 93 -16.32 -20.81 5.97
C GLU A 93 -15.59 -20.19 7.17
N LYS A 94 -14.37 -19.68 6.96
CA LYS A 94 -13.49 -19.23 8.05
C LYS A 94 -13.58 -17.73 8.35
N GLY A 95 -14.05 -16.92 7.41
CA GLY A 95 -14.19 -15.48 7.57
C GLY A 95 -12.92 -14.80 8.08
N ALA A 96 -13.06 -14.00 9.15
CA ALA A 96 -11.97 -13.21 9.73
C ALA A 96 -10.82 -14.07 10.31
N ASP A 97 -11.06 -15.35 10.65
CA ASP A 97 -10.03 -16.24 11.19
C ASP A 97 -8.93 -16.56 10.16
N MET A 98 -9.20 -16.30 8.88
CA MET A 98 -8.19 -16.36 7.83
C MET A 98 -7.06 -15.37 8.07
N ILE A 99 -7.34 -14.21 8.68
CA ILE A 99 -6.37 -13.14 8.91
C ILE A 99 -5.46 -13.53 10.09
N PRO A 100 -4.14 -13.72 9.87
CA PRO A 100 -3.20 -14.04 10.94
C PRO A 100 -3.12 -12.92 11.97
N ARG A 101 -3.03 -13.30 13.26
CA ARG A 101 -2.87 -12.37 14.38
C ARG A 101 -1.54 -12.66 15.07
N VAL A 102 -0.73 -11.64 15.29
CA VAL A 102 0.60 -11.71 15.87
C VAL A 102 0.63 -10.88 17.14
N ASP A 103 0.97 -11.48 18.28
CA ASP A 103 1.25 -10.71 19.49
C ASP A 103 2.60 -9.98 19.31
N PHE A 104 2.61 -8.67 19.52
CA PHE A 104 3.81 -7.85 19.40
C PHE A 104 4.98 -8.36 20.25
N ASN A 105 4.72 -8.99 21.41
CA ASN A 105 5.79 -9.56 22.23
C ASN A 105 6.52 -10.70 21.51
N GLN A 106 5.84 -11.47 20.65
CA GLN A 106 6.51 -12.48 19.82
C GLN A 106 7.48 -11.83 18.82
N ILE A 107 7.10 -10.69 18.23
CA ILE A 107 7.97 -9.90 17.35
C ILE A 107 9.17 -9.36 18.14
N LYS A 108 8.89 -8.72 19.27
CA LYS A 108 9.90 -8.11 20.16
C LYS A 108 10.95 -9.12 20.62
N ASP A 109 10.50 -10.33 20.93
CA ASP A 109 11.34 -11.39 21.47
C ASP A 109 11.96 -12.29 20.38
N GLY A 110 11.65 -12.05 19.09
CA GLY A 110 12.14 -12.86 17.98
C GLY A 110 11.60 -14.30 17.98
N ARG A 111 10.37 -14.50 18.44
CA ARG A 111 9.71 -15.80 18.66
C ARG A 111 8.41 -15.97 17.86
N VAL A 112 8.30 -15.33 16.69
CA VAL A 112 7.17 -15.56 15.79
C VAL A 112 7.37 -16.90 15.11
N ASP A 113 6.41 -17.81 15.25
CA ASP A 113 6.50 -19.16 14.69
C ASP A 113 6.53 -19.16 13.15
N ASP A 114 7.32 -20.06 12.55
CA ASP A 114 7.40 -20.21 11.09
C ASP A 114 6.04 -20.49 10.45
N SER A 115 5.18 -21.27 11.13
CA SER A 115 3.83 -21.55 10.64
C SER A 115 2.96 -20.30 10.57
N LEU A 116 3.15 -19.35 11.49
CA LEU A 116 2.46 -18.06 11.49
C LEU A 116 3.03 -17.16 10.39
N VAL A 117 4.36 -17.14 10.21
CA VAL A 117 5.02 -16.45 9.09
C VAL A 117 4.47 -16.94 7.75
N GLU A 118 4.38 -18.26 7.54
CA GLU A 118 3.82 -18.81 6.30
C GLU A 118 2.35 -18.43 6.09
N ARG A 119 1.55 -18.33 7.17
CA ARG A 119 0.17 -17.81 7.05
C ARG A 119 0.14 -16.33 6.67
N ILE A 120 1.01 -15.50 7.23
CA ILE A 120 1.14 -14.08 6.85
C ILE A 120 1.53 -13.97 5.38
N LYS A 121 2.52 -14.76 4.94
CA LYS A 121 2.96 -14.77 3.55
C LYS A 121 1.88 -15.26 2.58
N ARG A 122 1.16 -16.32 2.98
CA ARG A 122 0.05 -16.85 2.19
C ARG A 122 -1.06 -15.81 2.02
N THR A 123 -1.51 -15.18 3.09
CA THR A 123 -2.67 -14.26 3.05
C THR A 123 -2.30 -12.84 2.63
N GLY A 124 -1.02 -12.45 2.71
CA GLY A 124 -0.54 -11.11 2.41
C GLY A 124 -0.97 -10.04 3.43
N THR A 125 -1.51 -10.44 4.58
CA THR A 125 -2.07 -9.54 5.59
C THR A 125 -1.89 -10.11 6.99
N CYS A 126 -1.91 -9.26 8.01
CA CYS A 126 -1.94 -9.67 9.41
C CYS A 126 -2.39 -8.53 10.32
N VAL A 127 -2.83 -8.89 11.54
CA VAL A 127 -3.03 -7.97 12.65
C VAL A 127 -1.90 -8.15 13.64
N ILE A 128 -1.21 -7.06 14.02
CA ILE A 128 -0.22 -7.05 15.10
C ILE A 128 -0.87 -6.44 16.34
N GLU A 129 -1.01 -7.23 17.40
CA GLU A 129 -1.71 -6.84 18.63
C GLU A 129 -0.73 -6.48 19.75
N GLY A 130 -1.13 -5.55 20.63
CA GLY A 130 -0.33 -5.21 21.81
C GLY A 130 0.92 -4.36 21.53
N GLY A 131 1.10 -3.86 20.30
CA GLY A 131 2.23 -3.00 19.94
C GLY A 131 2.20 -1.63 20.59
N VAL A 132 1.02 -1.04 20.79
CA VAL A 132 0.83 0.27 21.44
C VAL A 132 -0.12 0.09 22.62
N PRO A 133 0.23 0.55 23.84
CA PRO A 133 -0.69 0.56 24.97
C PRO A 133 -1.96 1.37 24.69
N LEU A 134 -3.12 0.86 25.12
CA LEU A 134 -4.42 1.49 24.85
C LEU A 134 -4.47 2.95 25.31
N ASN A 135 -3.95 3.26 26.50
CA ASN A 135 -3.93 4.62 27.03
C ASN A 135 -3.07 5.57 26.18
N GLN A 136 -1.99 5.08 25.56
CA GLN A 136 -1.16 5.86 24.65
C GLN A 136 -1.88 6.11 23.32
N ALA A 137 -2.55 5.08 22.77
CA ALA A 137 -3.36 5.21 21.56
C ALA A 137 -4.51 6.22 21.73
N LEU A 138 -5.25 6.14 22.85
CA LEU A 138 -6.29 7.11 23.19
C LEU A 138 -5.73 8.52 23.47
N GLY A 139 -4.50 8.61 23.98
CA GLY A 139 -3.78 9.88 24.11
C GLY A 139 -3.49 10.53 22.75
N TRP A 140 -3.12 9.72 21.75
CA TRP A 140 -2.95 10.19 20.37
C TRP A 140 -4.25 10.63 19.73
N GLU A 141 -5.34 9.87 19.91
CA GLU A 141 -6.68 10.28 19.48
C GLU A 141 -7.04 11.66 20.06
N LYS A 142 -6.93 11.81 21.37
CA LYS A 142 -7.20 13.09 22.04
C LYS A 142 -6.34 14.23 21.47
N SER A 143 -5.05 14.00 21.30
CA SER A 143 -4.13 15.00 20.72
C SER A 143 -4.49 15.38 19.28
N ILE A 144 -5.01 14.43 18.50
CA ILE A 144 -5.49 14.68 17.13
C ILE A 144 -6.73 15.58 17.16
N LEU A 145 -7.71 15.26 18.01
CA LEU A 145 -8.95 16.04 18.11
C LEU A 145 -8.67 17.46 18.63
N GLU A 146 -7.82 17.61 19.65
CA GLU A 146 -7.39 18.94 20.14
C GLU A 146 -6.66 19.75 19.06
N TYR A 147 -5.87 19.09 18.20
CA TYR A 147 -5.23 19.74 17.06
C TYR A 147 -6.25 20.21 16.02
N VAL A 148 -7.29 19.40 15.76
CA VAL A 148 -8.39 19.78 14.86
C VAL A 148 -9.14 20.98 15.40
N ASP A 149 -9.58 20.94 16.66
CA ASP A 149 -10.33 22.03 17.31
C ASP A 149 -9.54 23.35 17.31
N ALA A 150 -8.23 23.29 17.57
CA ALA A 150 -7.38 24.48 17.59
C ALA A 150 -7.10 25.08 16.19
N ASN A 151 -7.43 24.36 15.11
CA ASN A 151 -7.13 24.75 13.72
C ASN A 151 -8.33 24.56 12.79
N GLU A 152 -9.55 24.65 13.31
CA GLU A 152 -10.80 24.35 12.58
C GLU A 152 -10.88 25.08 11.22
N ASP A 153 -10.40 26.32 11.14
CA ASP A 153 -10.38 27.16 9.93
C ASP A 153 -9.37 26.70 8.86
N LYS A 154 -8.42 25.83 9.21
CA LYS A 154 -7.31 25.40 8.36
C LYS A 154 -7.32 23.91 8.05
N VAL A 155 -8.00 23.11 8.87
CA VAL A 155 -8.11 21.67 8.65
C VAL A 155 -8.89 21.43 7.36
N LYS A 156 -8.27 20.67 6.46
CA LYS A 156 -8.89 20.17 5.24
C LYS A 156 -9.13 18.68 5.36
N GLY A 157 -10.06 18.18 4.58
CA GLY A 157 -10.33 16.76 4.52
C GLY A 157 -11.64 16.44 3.85
N PHE A 158 -12.09 15.21 4.08
CA PHE A 158 -13.31 14.68 3.49
C PHE A 158 -14.16 13.96 4.55
N PRO A 159 -15.50 14.05 4.46
CA PRO A 159 -16.27 14.97 3.61
C PRO A 159 -16.13 16.44 4.05
N GLN A 160 -16.39 17.39 3.14
CA GLN A 160 -16.06 18.81 3.36
C GLN A 160 -16.78 19.47 4.56
N ASN A 161 -18.02 19.04 4.84
CA ASN A 161 -18.84 19.61 5.92
C ASN A 161 -18.83 18.75 7.19
N ASP A 162 -18.15 17.60 7.17
CA ASP A 162 -18.04 16.69 8.31
C ASP A 162 -16.74 15.89 8.21
N ILE A 163 -15.61 16.56 8.36
CA ILE A 163 -14.30 15.96 8.04
C ILE A 163 -14.03 14.76 8.96
N GLN A 164 -13.81 13.60 8.33
CA GLN A 164 -13.46 12.35 9.00
C GLN A 164 -12.14 11.77 8.46
N VAL A 165 -11.76 12.11 7.23
CA VAL A 165 -10.43 11.88 6.66
C VAL A 165 -9.69 13.21 6.66
N TYR A 166 -8.79 13.39 7.62
CA TYR A 166 -8.05 14.62 7.80
C TYR A 166 -6.81 14.69 6.89
N GLU A 167 -6.69 15.77 6.12
CA GLU A 167 -5.58 16.06 5.21
C GLU A 167 -4.50 16.92 5.87
N PHE A 168 -4.12 16.55 7.10
CA PHE A 168 -2.88 16.98 7.74
C PHE A 168 -1.97 15.77 7.97
N TYR A 169 -0.67 16.03 8.01
CA TYR A 169 0.33 14.96 7.86
C TYR A 169 1.35 14.92 9.01
N ASN A 170 1.34 15.92 9.89
CA ASN A 170 2.40 16.20 10.87
C ASN A 170 1.90 16.70 12.23
N SER A 171 0.78 16.17 12.72
CA SER A 171 0.45 16.36 14.13
C SER A 171 1.52 15.71 15.03
N ILE A 172 1.55 16.13 16.31
CA ILE A 172 2.43 15.53 17.32
C ILE A 172 2.16 14.02 17.40
N ALA A 173 0.89 13.63 17.54
CA ALA A 173 0.46 12.23 17.56
C ALA A 173 0.92 11.42 16.34
N GLN A 174 0.77 11.93 15.11
CA GLN A 174 1.26 11.23 13.91
C GLN A 174 2.78 11.05 13.94
N THR A 175 3.51 12.05 14.43
CA THR A 175 4.98 12.02 14.49
C THR A 175 5.45 11.03 15.55
N GLU A 176 4.83 11.04 16.72
CA GLU A 176 5.11 10.09 17.80
C GLU A 176 4.80 8.65 17.38
N ALA A 177 3.65 8.41 16.75
CA ALA A 177 3.29 7.09 16.25
C ALA A 177 4.31 6.59 15.22
N ARG A 178 4.70 7.41 14.24
CA ARG A 178 5.73 7.05 13.24
C ARG A 178 7.09 6.72 13.88
N ALA A 179 7.45 7.41 14.96
CA ALA A 179 8.69 7.19 15.70
C ALA A 179 8.59 6.12 16.80
N HIS A 180 7.39 5.54 17.04
CA HIS A 180 7.17 4.63 18.16
C HIS A 180 8.00 3.35 18.00
N PRO A 181 8.81 2.96 19.00
CA PRO A 181 9.77 1.86 18.86
C PRO A 181 9.09 0.52 18.52
N ASN A 182 7.90 0.26 19.05
CA ASN A 182 7.17 -0.98 18.75
C ASN A 182 6.57 -0.98 17.33
N LEU A 183 6.18 0.19 16.81
CA LEU A 183 5.68 0.29 15.43
C LEU A 183 6.84 0.16 14.44
N MET A 184 7.99 0.76 14.75
CA MET A 184 9.24 0.56 14.00
C MET A 184 9.71 -0.91 14.01
N ALA A 185 9.63 -1.60 15.15
CA ALA A 185 9.95 -3.03 15.24
C ALA A 185 8.98 -3.89 14.41
N SER A 186 7.69 -3.57 14.43
CA SER A 186 6.66 -4.23 13.62
C SER A 186 6.92 -4.04 12.12
N GLN A 187 7.27 -2.83 11.68
CA GLN A 187 7.64 -2.56 10.29
C GLN A 187 8.88 -3.35 9.86
N LYS A 188 9.92 -3.40 10.70
CA LYS A 188 11.13 -4.19 10.42
C LYS A 188 10.84 -5.69 10.33
N PHE A 189 9.99 -6.22 11.19
CA PHE A 189 9.52 -7.61 11.10
C PHE A 189 8.87 -7.89 9.75
N LEU A 190 7.92 -7.06 9.32
CA LEU A 190 7.23 -7.23 8.03
C LEU A 190 8.17 -7.09 6.84
N LEU A 191 9.08 -6.11 6.87
CA LEU A 191 10.11 -5.94 5.84
C LEU A 191 11.06 -7.14 5.77
N GLY A 192 11.36 -7.76 6.92
CA GLY A 192 12.18 -8.97 7.01
C GLY A 192 11.54 -10.22 6.40
N LEU A 193 10.23 -10.21 6.09
CA LEU A 193 9.57 -11.30 5.38
C LEU A 193 9.81 -11.27 3.86
N LEU A 194 10.29 -10.13 3.35
CA LEU A 194 10.61 -9.91 1.94
C LEU A 194 12.03 -10.38 1.66
N HIS A 195 12.33 -10.59 0.38
CA HIS A 195 13.68 -10.88 -0.07
C HIS A 195 13.95 -10.27 -1.45
N SER A 196 15.23 -10.25 -1.83
CA SER A 196 15.69 -9.86 -3.17
C SER A 196 16.47 -11.03 -3.76
N THR A 197 16.00 -11.58 -4.87
CA THR A 197 16.71 -12.62 -5.63
C THR A 197 17.98 -12.11 -6.32
N ASP A 198 18.06 -10.82 -6.65
CA ASP A 198 19.29 -10.18 -7.13
C ASP A 198 20.08 -9.58 -5.96
N SER A 199 21.35 -9.98 -5.83
CA SER A 199 22.28 -9.48 -4.82
C SER A 199 22.77 -8.05 -5.08
N GLN A 200 22.59 -7.54 -6.31
CA GLN A 200 22.93 -6.18 -6.72
C GLN A 200 21.77 -5.19 -6.55
N SER A 201 20.60 -5.65 -6.09
CA SER A 201 19.44 -4.79 -5.83
C SER A 201 19.76 -3.69 -4.82
N GLU A 202 19.57 -2.44 -5.24
CA GLU A 202 19.78 -1.26 -4.39
C GLU A 202 18.58 -1.00 -3.46
N ILE A 203 18.34 -1.92 -2.52
CA ILE A 203 17.25 -1.81 -1.53
C ILE A 203 17.69 -2.26 -0.13
N SER A 204 17.20 -1.56 0.90
CA SER A 204 17.28 -2.04 2.28
C SER A 204 15.92 -2.59 2.73
N LEU A 205 15.90 -3.86 3.12
CA LEU A 205 14.73 -4.51 3.73
C LEU A 205 14.76 -4.47 5.28
N GLN A 206 15.59 -3.60 5.86
CA GLN A 206 15.75 -3.45 7.31
C GLN A 206 15.62 -2.00 7.78
N THR A 207 15.49 -1.06 6.85
CA THR A 207 15.44 0.38 7.12
C THR A 207 14.10 0.94 6.66
N PRO A 208 13.08 0.96 7.52
CA PRO A 208 11.84 1.66 7.20
C PRO A 208 12.10 3.16 7.05
N ILE A 209 11.39 3.79 6.12
CA ILE A 209 11.35 5.24 5.94
C ILE A 209 9.96 5.76 6.35
N SER A 210 9.90 6.99 6.85
CA SER A 210 8.61 7.61 7.18
C SER A 210 7.93 8.12 5.91
N TYR A 211 6.80 7.52 5.57
CA TYR A 211 5.84 8.07 4.60
C TYR A 211 4.72 8.78 5.37
N PHE A 212 4.44 10.02 5.00
CA PHE A 212 3.52 10.89 5.73
C PHE A 212 2.16 10.78 5.07
N ASP A 213 1.20 10.20 5.79
CA ASP A 213 -0.16 9.99 5.31
C ASP A 213 -1.17 10.62 6.26
N ARG A 214 -2.42 10.61 5.84
CA ARG A 214 -3.59 11.17 6.52
C ARG A 214 -3.94 10.42 7.79
N VAL A 215 -4.87 10.99 8.55
CA VAL A 215 -5.55 10.33 9.67
C VAL A 215 -7.02 10.18 9.33
N GLN A 216 -7.61 9.03 9.66
CA GLN A 216 -9.04 8.83 9.61
C GLN A 216 -9.59 8.67 11.04
N HIS A 217 -10.62 9.45 11.36
CA HIS A 217 -11.45 9.29 12.56
C HIS A 217 -12.91 9.21 12.09
N ARG A 218 -13.41 7.98 11.96
CA ARG A 218 -14.75 7.71 11.45
C ARG A 218 -15.77 7.81 12.57
N LYS A 219 -16.88 8.50 12.33
CA LYS A 219 -18.02 8.57 13.24
C LYS A 219 -18.87 7.31 13.12
N PRO A 220 -19.54 6.88 14.21
CA PRO A 220 -20.54 5.81 14.14
C PRO A 220 -21.58 6.09 13.05
N ASP A 221 -21.99 5.05 12.34
CA ASP A 221 -23.02 5.08 11.29
C ASP A 221 -22.72 5.97 10.06
N ASP A 222 -21.50 6.52 9.93
CA ASP A 222 -21.11 7.26 8.74
C ASP A 222 -20.89 6.33 7.54
N GLU A 223 -21.49 6.61 6.40
CA GLU A 223 -21.29 5.89 5.13
C GLU A 223 -20.62 6.75 4.04
N SER A 224 -20.21 7.98 4.38
CA SER A 224 -19.75 8.98 3.43
C SER A 224 -18.44 8.60 2.73
N PHE A 225 -17.58 7.83 3.41
CA PHE A 225 -16.29 7.37 2.90
C PHE A 225 -16.26 5.84 2.73
N ALA A 226 -17.14 5.32 1.87
CA ALA A 226 -17.15 3.91 1.47
C ALA A 226 -16.39 3.70 0.15
N LEU A 227 -15.27 2.99 0.21
CA LEU A 227 -14.49 2.60 -0.98
C LEU A 227 -14.86 1.18 -1.41
N GLY A 228 -15.03 0.98 -2.72
CA GLY A 228 -15.14 -0.37 -3.29
C GLY A 228 -13.81 -1.13 -3.20
N PRO A 229 -13.80 -2.45 -3.42
CA PRO A 229 -12.57 -3.23 -3.43
C PRO A 229 -11.59 -2.71 -4.49
N HIS A 230 -10.34 -2.44 -4.09
CA HIS A 230 -9.30 -1.91 -4.97
C HIS A 230 -7.91 -2.39 -4.56
N ILE A 231 -6.91 -2.13 -5.42
CA ILE A 231 -5.48 -2.39 -5.16
C ILE A 231 -4.70 -1.14 -5.54
N ASP A 232 -4.02 -0.52 -4.58
CA ASP A 232 -3.17 0.66 -4.82
C ASP A 232 -1.82 0.31 -5.47
N GLY A 233 -1.03 1.35 -5.76
CA GLY A 233 0.33 1.22 -6.29
C GLY A 233 0.35 1.03 -7.81
N GLY A 234 -0.49 1.78 -8.51
CA GLY A 234 -0.65 1.72 -9.96
C GLY A 234 -1.97 1.07 -10.38
N SER A 235 -2.32 1.20 -11.65
CA SER A 235 -3.51 0.62 -12.28
C SER A 235 -3.11 -0.07 -13.58
N LEU A 236 -3.17 0.65 -14.70
CA LEU A 236 -2.81 0.17 -16.04
C LEU A 236 -1.32 -0.15 -16.16
N GLU A 237 -0.49 0.51 -15.36
CA GLU A 237 0.96 0.33 -15.27
C GLU A 237 1.35 -1.13 -15.02
N ARG A 238 0.52 -1.91 -14.32
CA ARG A 238 0.79 -3.34 -14.05
C ARG A 238 1.01 -4.14 -15.33
N TRP A 239 0.34 -3.77 -16.42
CA TRP A 239 0.50 -4.43 -17.72
C TRP A 239 1.34 -3.60 -18.69
N GLU A 240 1.23 -2.28 -18.65
CA GLU A 240 1.85 -1.42 -19.65
C GLU A 240 3.33 -1.18 -19.41
N ASP A 241 3.72 -0.86 -18.17
CA ASP A 241 5.11 -0.59 -17.84
C ASP A 241 5.93 -1.89 -17.93
N PRO A 242 7.01 -1.96 -18.74
CA PRO A 242 7.83 -3.17 -18.83
C PRO A 242 8.45 -3.60 -17.50
N GLY A 243 8.87 -2.65 -16.67
CA GLY A 243 9.45 -2.92 -15.36
C GLY A 243 8.41 -3.53 -14.42
N TYR A 244 7.22 -2.94 -14.34
CA TYR A 244 6.16 -3.42 -13.49
C TYR A 244 5.60 -4.75 -13.99
N ARG A 245 5.40 -4.88 -15.30
CA ARG A 245 4.99 -6.14 -15.93
C ARG A 245 5.96 -7.28 -15.65
N SER A 246 7.26 -7.01 -15.50
CA SER A 246 8.25 -8.03 -15.17
C SER A 246 7.98 -8.72 -13.82
N CYS A 247 7.30 -8.06 -12.88
CA CYS A 247 6.88 -8.64 -11.60
C CYS A 247 5.97 -9.86 -11.80
N TRP A 248 5.25 -9.92 -12.92
CA TRP A 248 4.26 -10.94 -13.23
C TRP A 248 4.77 -11.97 -14.23
N LYS A 249 6.07 -11.99 -14.53
CA LYS A 249 6.68 -12.85 -15.55
C LYS A 249 6.20 -14.30 -15.45
N TYR A 250 6.26 -14.91 -14.27
CA TYR A 250 5.83 -16.30 -14.09
C TYR A 250 4.34 -16.52 -14.37
N ILE A 251 3.48 -15.54 -14.03
CA ILE A 251 2.03 -15.60 -14.30
C ILE A 251 1.79 -15.50 -15.81
N LEU A 252 2.40 -14.52 -16.47
CA LEU A 252 2.27 -14.28 -17.92
C LEU A 252 2.98 -15.34 -18.78
N ASP A 253 3.88 -16.12 -18.20
CA ASP A 253 4.49 -17.31 -18.82
C ASP A 253 3.68 -18.59 -18.55
N GLY A 254 2.53 -18.50 -17.87
CA GLY A 254 1.59 -19.60 -17.64
C GLY A 254 1.90 -20.48 -16.42
N ASN A 255 2.87 -20.09 -15.58
CA ASN A 255 3.26 -20.82 -14.36
C ASN A 255 3.08 -19.96 -13.11
N TRP A 256 1.84 -19.56 -12.85
CA TRP A 256 1.50 -18.68 -11.74
C TRP A 256 1.94 -19.22 -10.38
N ARG A 257 2.06 -20.54 -10.22
CA ARG A 257 2.51 -21.21 -8.97
C ARG A 257 3.97 -20.87 -8.61
N LYS A 258 4.79 -20.45 -9.58
CA LYS A 258 6.17 -19.96 -9.34
C LYS A 258 6.25 -18.49 -8.96
N HIS A 259 5.16 -17.73 -9.07
CA HIS A 259 5.19 -16.33 -8.69
C HIS A 259 5.43 -16.19 -7.18
N ASP A 260 6.40 -15.37 -6.82
CA ASP A 260 6.70 -15.04 -5.44
C ASP A 260 6.32 -13.57 -5.17
N PRO A 261 5.23 -13.32 -4.43
CA PRO A 261 4.83 -11.97 -4.09
C PRO A 261 5.85 -11.21 -3.22
N PHE A 262 6.75 -11.93 -2.53
CA PHE A 262 7.70 -11.43 -1.54
C PHE A 262 9.11 -11.17 -2.12
N ASP A 263 9.36 -11.52 -3.39
CA ASP A 263 10.55 -11.06 -4.10
C ASP A 263 10.36 -9.61 -4.57
N VAL A 264 11.19 -8.71 -4.07
CA VAL A 264 11.13 -7.28 -4.39
C VAL A 264 11.94 -6.91 -5.62
N THR A 265 12.82 -7.79 -6.09
CA THR A 265 13.76 -7.54 -7.19
C THR A 265 13.09 -6.94 -8.43
N PRO A 266 12.04 -7.56 -9.02
CA PRO A 266 11.44 -7.00 -10.23
C PRO A 266 10.73 -5.65 -9.97
N ARG A 267 10.31 -5.40 -8.73
CA ARG A 267 9.58 -4.18 -8.33
C ARG A 267 10.46 -2.94 -8.32
N LEU A 268 11.79 -3.09 -8.24
CA LEU A 268 12.73 -1.97 -8.26
C LEU A 268 12.78 -1.26 -9.62
N SER A 269 12.42 -1.98 -10.69
CA SER A 269 12.38 -1.43 -12.06
C SER A 269 11.01 -0.86 -12.45
N ALA A 270 9.99 -1.05 -11.60
CA ALA A 270 8.61 -0.73 -11.92
C ALA A 270 8.32 0.77 -11.84
N ASN A 271 7.66 1.29 -12.87
CA ASN A 271 7.03 2.59 -12.81
C ASN A 271 5.53 2.43 -12.47
N PHE A 272 5.18 2.78 -11.23
CA PHE A 272 3.82 2.65 -10.70
C PHE A 272 2.91 3.85 -11.02
N ASP A 273 3.42 4.88 -11.70
CA ASP A 273 2.71 6.14 -11.98
C ASP A 273 3.09 6.68 -13.37
N LEU A 274 2.66 5.99 -14.42
CA LEU A 274 2.88 6.43 -15.82
C LEU A 274 2.04 7.67 -16.17
N TYR A 275 0.95 7.90 -15.42
CA TYR A 275 -0.09 8.86 -15.77
C TYR A 275 -0.16 10.08 -14.85
N GLY A 276 0.68 10.15 -13.81
CA GLY A 276 0.64 11.24 -12.83
C GLY A 276 -0.67 11.25 -12.05
N ALA A 277 -1.15 10.08 -11.63
CA ALA A 277 -2.44 9.94 -10.96
C ALA A 277 -2.51 10.81 -9.69
N ILE A 278 -3.65 11.49 -9.48
CA ILE A 278 -3.89 12.39 -8.34
C ILE A 278 -3.75 11.63 -6.99
N GLY A 279 -4.06 10.33 -6.96
CA GLY A 279 -3.81 9.42 -5.84
C GLY A 279 -2.51 8.61 -5.90
N GLY A 280 -1.64 8.90 -6.86
CA GLY A 280 -0.43 8.12 -7.12
C GLY A 280 0.59 8.21 -5.98
N CYS A 281 1.03 7.06 -5.47
CA CYS A 281 2.05 6.98 -4.43
C CYS A 281 3.46 7.14 -5.03
N SER A 282 4.27 8.04 -4.47
CA SER A 282 5.63 8.31 -4.95
C SER A 282 6.71 7.40 -4.34
N VAL A 283 6.33 6.47 -3.47
CA VAL A 283 7.25 5.54 -2.80
C VAL A 283 6.80 4.09 -2.98
N TYR A 284 7.75 3.18 -3.04
CA TYR A 284 7.46 1.76 -2.98
C TYR A 284 7.04 1.37 -1.55
N ARG A 285 5.85 0.79 -1.41
CA ARG A 285 5.30 0.30 -0.14
C ARG A 285 5.04 -1.20 -0.27
N PRO A 286 5.91 -2.07 0.27
CA PRO A 286 5.64 -3.51 0.23
C PRO A 286 4.44 -3.90 1.10
N TYR A 287 4.12 -3.11 2.12
CA TYR A 287 2.91 -3.21 2.93
C TYR A 287 2.26 -1.85 3.06
N GLN A 288 0.93 -1.83 3.04
CA GLN A 288 0.14 -0.75 3.63
C GLN A 288 -0.21 -1.13 5.06
N GLY A 289 -0.52 -0.14 5.89
CA GLY A 289 -0.90 -0.39 7.27
C GLY A 289 -1.52 0.82 7.94
N LEU A 290 -2.33 0.56 8.95
CA LEU A 290 -2.90 1.56 9.84
C LEU A 290 -2.57 1.18 11.28
N THR A 291 -2.40 2.18 12.14
CA THR A 291 -2.36 1.99 13.59
C THR A 291 -3.69 2.40 14.15
N ALA A 292 -4.37 1.47 14.82
CA ALA A 292 -5.62 1.77 15.51
C ALA A 292 -5.35 2.73 16.68
N ILE A 293 -5.97 3.90 16.65
CA ILE A 293 -5.94 4.89 17.76
C ILE A 293 -7.20 4.81 18.64
N THR A 294 -8.19 4.05 18.19
CA THR A 294 -9.41 3.68 18.91
C THR A 294 -9.61 2.15 18.84
N PRO A 295 -10.41 1.55 19.73
CA PRO A 295 -10.84 0.16 19.57
C PRO A 295 -11.62 -0.03 18.25
N ILE A 296 -11.32 -1.11 17.53
CA ILE A 296 -11.92 -1.45 16.24
C ILE A 296 -12.56 -2.83 16.36
N LYS A 297 -13.84 -3.00 15.98
CA LYS A 297 -14.48 -4.31 15.89
C LYS A 297 -14.90 -4.65 14.46
N SER A 298 -15.09 -5.94 14.20
CA SER A 298 -15.64 -6.41 12.93
C SER A 298 -17.01 -5.79 12.67
N HIS A 299 -17.29 -5.46 11.41
CA HIS A 299 -18.56 -4.89 10.93
C HIS A 299 -18.91 -3.47 11.40
N GLU A 300 -18.01 -2.76 12.10
CA GLU A 300 -18.21 -1.36 12.51
C GLU A 300 -17.55 -0.37 11.52
N GLY A 301 -17.70 -0.61 10.21
CA GLY A 301 -17.12 0.27 9.19
C GLY A 301 -15.59 0.19 9.08
N THR A 302 -15.03 -1.00 9.24
CA THR A 302 -13.58 -1.24 9.35
C THR A 302 -12.98 -1.82 8.07
N LEU A 303 -11.65 -1.94 8.01
CA LEU A 303 -10.94 -2.42 6.82
C LEU A 303 -11.37 -3.87 6.47
N ARG A 304 -11.80 -4.07 5.23
CA ARG A 304 -12.03 -5.39 4.63
C ARG A 304 -10.86 -5.73 3.71
N VAL A 305 -10.37 -6.97 3.81
CA VAL A 305 -9.32 -7.53 2.95
C VAL A 305 -9.81 -8.82 2.32
N LEU A 306 -9.13 -9.29 1.27
CA LEU A 306 -9.38 -10.59 0.65
C LEU A 306 -8.27 -11.57 1.06
N PRO A 307 -8.38 -12.29 2.20
CA PRO A 307 -7.30 -13.10 2.76
C PRO A 307 -7.19 -14.49 2.09
N ILE A 308 -7.29 -14.52 0.76
CA ILE A 308 -6.97 -15.69 -0.06
C ILE A 308 -5.44 -15.74 -0.25
N ASP A 309 -4.92 -16.89 -0.66
CA ASP A 309 -3.55 -17.01 -1.17
C ASP A 309 -3.19 -15.84 -2.11
N LEU A 310 -2.21 -15.03 -1.71
CA LEU A 310 -1.82 -13.77 -2.36
C LEU A 310 -1.32 -14.03 -3.79
N ARG A 311 -0.65 -15.16 -4.01
CA ARG A 311 -0.18 -15.57 -5.33
C ARG A 311 -1.37 -15.87 -6.25
N LEU A 312 -2.38 -16.57 -5.76
CA LEU A 312 -3.60 -16.89 -6.51
C LEU A 312 -4.43 -15.64 -6.85
N THR A 313 -4.64 -14.73 -5.91
CA THR A 313 -5.37 -13.47 -6.17
C THR A 313 -4.62 -12.56 -7.14
N THR A 314 -3.30 -12.51 -7.04
CA THR A 314 -2.45 -11.80 -8.01
C THR A 314 -2.56 -12.42 -9.40
N ALA A 315 -2.49 -13.75 -9.50
CA ALA A 315 -2.67 -14.46 -10.77
C ALA A 315 -4.03 -14.18 -11.42
N TYR A 316 -5.11 -14.23 -10.63
CA TYR A 316 -6.44 -13.88 -11.12
C TYR A 316 -6.46 -12.45 -11.66
N THR A 317 -5.97 -11.48 -10.87
CA THR A 317 -5.98 -10.06 -11.22
C THR A 317 -5.23 -9.81 -12.52
N ILE A 318 -4.01 -10.33 -12.66
CA ILE A 318 -3.16 -10.12 -13.83
C ILE A 318 -3.73 -10.79 -15.09
N LEU A 319 -4.35 -11.97 -14.95
CA LEU A 319 -4.91 -12.71 -16.09
C LEU A 319 -6.31 -12.25 -16.49
N ARG A 320 -7.08 -11.66 -15.57
CA ARG A 320 -8.49 -11.32 -15.77
C ARG A 320 -8.77 -10.54 -17.07
N PRO A 321 -7.96 -9.53 -17.47
CA PRO A 321 -8.24 -8.77 -18.69
C PRO A 321 -8.24 -9.60 -19.97
N PHE A 322 -7.57 -10.75 -20.03
CA PHE A 322 -7.45 -11.57 -21.24
C PHE A 322 -8.69 -12.43 -21.53
N PHE A 323 -9.60 -12.58 -20.57
CA PHE A 323 -10.71 -13.53 -20.66
C PHE A 323 -12.06 -12.83 -20.48
N THR A 324 -13.01 -13.10 -21.35
CA THR A 324 -14.38 -12.57 -21.22
C THR A 324 -15.11 -13.24 -20.05
N ALA A 325 -15.93 -12.47 -19.33
CA ALA A 325 -16.80 -13.01 -18.29
C ALA A 325 -17.83 -13.98 -18.90
N LYS A 326 -18.17 -15.07 -18.19
CA LYS A 326 -19.28 -15.94 -18.61
C LYS A 326 -20.65 -15.34 -18.31
N GLN A 327 -20.71 -14.45 -17.32
CA GLN A 327 -21.90 -13.70 -16.90
C GLN A 327 -21.50 -12.23 -16.77
N ASP A 328 -22.40 -11.32 -17.16
CA ASP A 328 -22.17 -9.88 -17.06
C ASP A 328 -22.05 -9.47 -15.57
N PRO A 329 -21.06 -8.62 -15.20
CA PRO A 329 -20.95 -8.04 -13.86
C PRO A 329 -22.24 -7.42 -13.30
N GLN A 330 -23.15 -6.94 -14.15
CA GLN A 330 -24.46 -6.40 -13.74
C GLN A 330 -25.38 -7.45 -13.09
N ASN A 331 -25.06 -8.74 -13.18
CA ASN A 331 -25.78 -9.83 -12.53
C ASN A 331 -25.10 -10.35 -11.25
N LEU A 332 -24.03 -9.68 -10.78
CA LEU A 332 -23.40 -10.00 -9.51
C LEU A 332 -24.13 -9.25 -8.40
N ASP A 333 -25.11 -9.91 -7.79
CA ASP A 333 -25.82 -9.41 -6.61
C ASP A 333 -24.88 -9.56 -5.40
N PHE A 334 -24.29 -8.45 -4.96
CA PHE A 334 -23.35 -8.44 -3.83
C PHE A 334 -24.05 -8.31 -2.47
N ASP A 335 -25.39 -8.25 -2.48
CA ASP A 335 -26.24 -8.07 -1.30
C ASP A 335 -26.90 -9.38 -0.79
N ASN A 336 -26.47 -10.56 -1.28
CA ASN A 336 -26.92 -11.87 -0.79
C ASN A 336 -25.88 -12.60 0.06
#